data_AF-A0A430G8B9-F1
#
_entry.id   AF-A0A430G8B9-F1
#
_cell.length_a   1.000
_cell.length_b   1.000
_cell.length_c   1.000
_cell.angle_alpha   90.00
_cell.angle_beta   90.00
_cell.angle_gamma   90.00
#
_symmetry.space_group_name_H-M   'P 1'
#
loop_
_entity.id
_entity.type
_entity.pdbx_description
1 polymer ?
#
loop_
_entity_poly.entity_id
_entity_poly.type
_entity_poly.pdbx_seq_one_letter_code
_entity_poly.pdbx_strand_id
1 'polypeptide(L)'
;MRKISWAILLAAAALPGAPALADVKAGVDAWQRGDYKKALAEWRGPAAKGDADAQFNLGQAYKLGRGVPVDLATAEEWYRKAALQGHPQAEESYGLTLFENNKRAQAAEWLQKAASRGEQRAQYVLGTMYFNGDGVERDWVRAYALTVRAAAQGMQQASSAQAQMDRHIALADRQKGLELARQYERDAGRPQVAMATPPPVSRPANPVARTDPPARPQDRPLQTTEVRPAPPIVRPAPRQAAPAPQPAPARPAAVRDGGWKLQLGAFGDPGNARRLGAQMSGRFPGRQISYVKAGKLTRVLVGPFASNAEASGACRGVGSCVPVRN
;
A
#
# COMPACT_ATOMS: atom_id res chain seq x y z
N MET A 1 -85.32 -7.20 -17.67
CA MET A 1 -84.35 -6.50 -18.56
C MET A 1 -83.06 -6.26 -17.78
N ARG A 2 -81.92 -6.34 -18.47
CA ARG A 2 -80.57 -6.71 -17.98
C ARG A 2 -79.95 -5.73 -16.96
N LYS A 3 -79.26 -6.30 -15.96
CA LYS A 3 -78.33 -5.65 -15.03
C LYS A 3 -77.02 -5.31 -15.75
N ILE A 4 -76.49 -4.10 -15.59
CA ILE A 4 -75.14 -3.74 -16.03
C ILE A 4 -74.39 -3.14 -14.84
N SER A 5 -73.67 -4.00 -14.13
CA SER A 5 -72.68 -3.61 -13.14
C SER A 5 -71.39 -3.26 -13.86
N TRP A 6 -70.94 -2.00 -13.75
CA TRP A 6 -69.63 -1.57 -14.23
C TRP A 6 -68.57 -2.05 -13.24
N ALA A 7 -67.91 -3.15 -13.58
CA ALA A 7 -66.69 -3.58 -12.90
C ALA A 7 -65.52 -2.70 -13.38
N ILE A 8 -65.10 -1.76 -12.53
CA ILE A 8 -63.87 -1.00 -12.73
C ILE A 8 -62.69 -1.96 -12.45
N LEU A 9 -62.11 -2.52 -13.51
CA LEU A 9 -60.81 -3.19 -13.46
C LEU A 9 -59.73 -2.12 -13.28
N LEU A 10 -59.32 -1.89 -12.03
CA LEU A 10 -58.06 -1.22 -11.73
C LEU A 10 -56.91 -2.15 -12.15
N ALA A 11 -56.45 -1.97 -13.38
CA ALA A 11 -55.16 -2.50 -13.81
C ALA A 11 -54.06 -1.75 -13.03
N ALA A 12 -53.52 -2.40 -12.00
CA ALA A 12 -52.31 -1.94 -11.34
C ALA A 12 -51.16 -2.03 -12.35
N ALA A 13 -50.89 -0.92 -13.03
CA ALA A 13 -49.68 -0.76 -13.82
C ALA A 13 -48.49 -0.78 -12.85
N ALA A 14 -47.77 -1.90 -12.82
CA ALA A 14 -46.48 -1.96 -12.17
C ALA A 14 -45.55 -0.96 -12.85
N LEU A 15 -45.30 0.17 -12.19
CA LEU A 15 -44.27 1.11 -12.60
C LEU A 15 -42.95 0.31 -12.67
N PRO A 16 -42.22 0.31 -13.81
CA PRO A 16 -40.88 -0.24 -13.83
C PRO A 16 -40.08 0.49 -12.76
N GLY A 17 -39.54 -0.26 -11.79
CA GLY A 17 -38.75 0.30 -10.70
C GLY A 17 -37.69 1.23 -11.29
N ALA A 18 -37.64 2.47 -10.78
CA ALA A 18 -36.60 3.42 -11.17
C ALA A 18 -35.24 2.71 -11.10
N PRO A 19 -34.36 2.86 -12.11
CA PRO A 19 -33.07 2.22 -12.09
C PRO A 19 -32.39 2.61 -10.78
N ALA A 20 -32.01 1.61 -9.98
CA ALA A 20 -31.26 1.82 -8.75
C ALA A 20 -30.12 2.77 -9.09
N LEU A 21 -30.07 3.92 -8.41
CA LEU A 21 -29.06 4.93 -8.67
C LEU A 21 -27.71 4.24 -8.53
N ALA A 22 -26.96 4.23 -9.62
CA ALA A 22 -25.66 3.61 -9.70
C ALA A 22 -24.79 4.09 -8.52
N ASP A 23 -24.31 3.16 -7.71
CA ASP A 23 -23.59 3.41 -6.47
C ASP A 23 -22.13 2.95 -6.64
N VAL A 24 -21.19 3.84 -6.35
CA VAL A 24 -19.75 3.56 -6.39
C VAL A 24 -19.43 2.32 -5.58
N LYS A 25 -20.04 2.19 -4.39
CA LYS A 25 -19.82 1.05 -3.51
C LYS A 25 -20.38 -0.25 -4.12
N ALA A 26 -21.57 -0.22 -4.72
CA ALA A 26 -22.13 -1.38 -5.40
C ALA A 26 -21.20 -1.88 -6.51
N GLY A 27 -20.53 -0.97 -7.22
CA GLY A 27 -19.51 -1.33 -8.21
C GLY A 27 -18.26 -1.97 -7.58
N VAL A 28 -17.77 -1.44 -6.45
CA VAL A 28 -16.65 -2.05 -5.70
C VAL A 28 -17.00 -3.45 -5.20
N ASP A 29 -18.20 -3.62 -4.65
CA ASP A 29 -18.68 -4.92 -4.17
C ASP A 29 -18.80 -5.93 -5.33
N ALA A 30 -19.25 -5.49 -6.51
CA ALA A 30 -19.29 -6.32 -7.71
C ALA A 30 -17.88 -6.70 -8.19
N TRP A 31 -16.94 -5.76 -8.20
CA TRP A 31 -15.55 -6.00 -8.56
C TRP A 31 -14.87 -7.03 -7.66
N GLN A 32 -15.09 -6.95 -6.35
CA GLN A 32 -14.53 -7.90 -5.38
C GLN A 32 -15.05 -9.34 -5.60
N ARG A 33 -16.27 -9.49 -6.12
CA ARG A 33 -16.84 -10.79 -6.51
C ARG A 33 -16.40 -11.26 -7.90
N GLY A 34 -15.60 -10.47 -8.62
CA GLY A 34 -15.18 -10.75 -10.00
C GLY A 34 -16.22 -10.42 -11.06
N ASP A 35 -17.34 -9.79 -10.70
CA ASP A 35 -18.36 -9.33 -11.65
C ASP A 35 -17.97 -7.97 -12.22
N TYR A 36 -16.94 -7.98 -13.07
CA TYR A 36 -16.36 -6.76 -13.62
C TYR A 36 -17.32 -6.02 -14.56
N LYS A 37 -18.20 -6.74 -15.26
CA LYS A 37 -19.20 -6.11 -16.15
C LYS A 37 -20.22 -5.31 -15.34
N LYS A 38 -20.71 -5.87 -14.23
CA LYS A 38 -21.58 -5.14 -13.31
C LYS A 38 -20.85 -3.97 -12.67
N ALA A 39 -19.63 -4.16 -12.18
CA ALA A 39 -18.83 -3.09 -11.60
C ALA A 39 -18.72 -1.87 -12.52
N LEU A 40 -18.39 -2.11 -13.80
CA LEU A 40 -18.33 -1.06 -14.82
C LEU A 40 -19.68 -0.38 -15.05
N ALA A 41 -20.78 -1.12 -15.05
CA ALA A 41 -22.12 -0.54 -15.20
C ALA A 41 -22.44 0.41 -14.04
N GLU A 42 -22.13 0.01 -12.81
CA GLU A 42 -22.33 0.83 -11.60
C GLU A 42 -21.40 2.06 -11.57
N TRP A 43 -20.18 1.99 -12.11
CA TRP A 43 -19.26 3.13 -12.09
C TRP A 43 -19.43 4.14 -13.21
N ARG A 44 -19.96 3.75 -14.38
CA ARG A 44 -20.09 4.66 -15.54
C ARG A 44 -20.91 5.91 -15.24
N GLY A 45 -22.05 5.75 -14.58
CA GLY A 45 -22.93 6.87 -14.23
C GLY A 45 -22.27 7.88 -13.29
N PRO A 46 -21.78 7.46 -12.11
CA PRO A 46 -21.08 8.33 -11.18
C PRO A 46 -19.83 8.97 -11.80
N ALA A 47 -19.00 8.21 -12.53
CA ALA A 47 -17.79 8.74 -13.14
C ALA A 47 -18.08 9.84 -14.17
N ALA A 48 -19.16 9.68 -14.97
CA ALA A 48 -19.61 10.70 -15.91
C ALA A 48 -20.13 11.98 -15.21
N LYS A 49 -20.61 11.86 -13.97
CA LYS A 49 -21.04 12.98 -13.13
C LYS A 49 -19.90 13.62 -12.33
N GLY A 50 -18.67 13.13 -12.48
CA GLY A 50 -17.51 13.70 -11.81
C GLY A 50 -17.03 12.94 -10.57
N ASP A 51 -17.68 11.83 -10.18
CA ASP A 51 -17.27 11.09 -8.98
C ASP A 51 -15.84 10.54 -9.13
N ALA A 52 -14.92 11.01 -8.27
CA ALA A 52 -13.50 10.74 -8.40
C ALA A 52 -13.14 9.26 -8.11
N ASP A 53 -13.85 8.61 -7.18
CA ASP A 53 -13.66 7.20 -6.86
C ASP A 53 -14.07 6.32 -8.06
N ALA A 54 -15.23 6.59 -8.67
CA ALA A 54 -15.69 5.89 -9.86
C ALA A 54 -14.76 6.13 -11.07
N GLN A 55 -14.27 7.36 -11.25
CA GLN A 55 -13.28 7.66 -12.28
C GLN A 55 -11.99 6.86 -12.07
N PHE A 56 -11.45 6.84 -10.84
CA PHE A 56 -10.28 6.03 -10.51
C PHE A 56 -10.52 4.54 -10.79
N ASN A 57 -11.68 4.02 -10.38
CA ASN A 57 -12.05 2.61 -10.59
C ASN A 57 -12.19 2.24 -12.07
N LEU A 58 -12.77 3.13 -12.90
CA LEU A 58 -12.79 2.95 -14.35
C LEU A 58 -11.37 2.94 -14.93
N GLY A 59 -10.50 3.86 -14.49
CA GLY A 59 -9.09 3.87 -14.87
C GLY A 59 -8.40 2.52 -14.60
N GLN A 60 -8.64 1.95 -13.41
CA GLN A 60 -8.11 0.65 -13.03
C GLN A 60 -8.66 -0.49 -13.90
N ALA A 61 -9.95 -0.45 -14.24
CA ALA A 61 -10.56 -1.44 -15.12
C ALA A 61 -9.92 -1.47 -16.51
N TYR A 62 -9.68 -0.29 -17.10
CA TYR A 62 -9.01 -0.16 -18.39
C TYR A 62 -7.53 -0.51 -18.34
N LYS A 63 -6.82 -0.15 -17.26
CA LYS A 63 -5.41 -0.53 -17.07
C LYS A 63 -5.22 -2.05 -16.97
N LEU A 64 -6.12 -2.72 -16.25
CA LEU A 64 -6.04 -4.16 -15.99
C LEU A 64 -6.75 -5.03 -17.03
N GLY A 65 -7.53 -4.44 -17.94
CA GLY A 65 -8.35 -5.18 -18.91
C GLY A 65 -9.45 -6.03 -18.25
N ARG A 66 -10.04 -5.53 -17.16
CA ARG A 66 -11.05 -6.27 -16.38
C ARG A 66 -12.45 -5.79 -16.72
N GLY A 67 -13.22 -6.64 -17.40
CA GLY A 67 -14.55 -6.31 -17.89
C GLY A 67 -14.57 -5.44 -19.16
N VAL A 68 -13.41 -4.89 -19.55
CA VAL A 68 -13.14 -4.15 -20.78
C VAL A 68 -11.77 -4.58 -21.35
N PRO A 69 -11.49 -4.40 -22.65
CA PRO A 69 -10.15 -4.55 -23.18
C PRO A 69 -9.15 -3.60 -22.49
N VAL A 70 -7.87 -3.99 -22.46
CA VAL A 70 -6.81 -3.10 -21.98
C VAL A 70 -6.74 -1.86 -22.87
N ASP A 71 -6.81 -0.69 -22.26
CA ASP A 71 -6.62 0.59 -22.93
C ASP A 71 -5.94 1.58 -21.98
N LEU A 72 -4.62 1.73 -22.15
CA LEU A 72 -3.81 2.57 -21.27
C LEU A 72 -4.06 4.06 -21.49
N ALA A 73 -4.49 4.48 -22.68
CA ALA A 73 -4.83 5.87 -22.94
C ALA A 73 -6.11 6.26 -22.21
N THR A 74 -7.15 5.42 -22.33
CA THR A 74 -8.40 5.63 -21.58
C THR A 74 -8.16 5.55 -20.06
N ALA A 75 -7.29 4.63 -19.60
CA ALA A 75 -6.91 4.58 -18.19
C ALA A 75 -6.23 5.88 -17.72
N GLU A 76 -5.26 6.40 -18.50
CA GLU A 76 -4.58 7.67 -18.22
C GLU A 76 -5.59 8.82 -18.09
N GLU A 77 -6.55 8.93 -19.01
CA GLU A 77 -7.58 9.98 -18.97
C GLU A 77 -8.45 9.91 -17.72
N TRP A 78 -8.87 8.71 -17.31
CA TRP A 78 -9.68 8.53 -16.11
C TRP A 78 -8.88 8.85 -14.83
N TYR A 79 -7.63 8.41 -14.75
CA TYR A 79 -6.75 8.80 -13.63
C TYR A 79 -6.54 10.31 -13.60
N ARG A 80 -6.30 10.95 -14.74
CA ARG A 80 -6.15 12.41 -14.82
C ARG A 80 -7.37 13.12 -14.26
N LYS A 81 -8.58 12.71 -14.64
CA LYS A 81 -9.84 13.33 -14.15
C LYS A 81 -9.97 13.22 -12.64
N ALA A 82 -9.70 12.04 -12.06
CA ALA A 82 -9.76 11.84 -10.61
C ALA A 82 -8.61 12.58 -9.88
N ALA A 83 -7.41 12.58 -10.44
CA ALA A 83 -6.23 13.25 -9.89
C ALA A 83 -6.41 14.77 -9.82
N LEU A 84 -7.02 15.38 -10.84
CA LEU A 84 -7.34 16.82 -10.84
C LEU A 84 -8.33 17.22 -9.74
N GLN A 85 -9.07 16.26 -9.18
CA GLN A 85 -9.96 16.47 -8.03
C GLN A 85 -9.27 16.19 -6.69
N GLY A 86 -7.97 15.87 -6.70
CA GLY A 86 -7.19 15.56 -5.49
C GLY A 86 -7.35 14.12 -4.99
N HIS A 87 -7.91 13.21 -5.79
CA HIS A 87 -8.07 11.81 -5.38
C HIS A 87 -6.70 11.12 -5.20
N PRO A 88 -6.29 10.76 -3.96
CA PRO A 88 -4.88 10.44 -3.66
C PRO A 88 -4.29 9.28 -4.47
N GLN A 89 -5.05 8.19 -4.64
CA GLN A 89 -4.60 7.01 -5.40
C GLN A 89 -4.58 7.28 -6.91
N ALA A 90 -5.40 8.23 -7.38
CA ALA A 90 -5.43 8.60 -8.79
C ALA A 90 -4.26 9.53 -9.12
N GLU A 91 -3.88 10.43 -8.21
CA GLU A 91 -2.65 11.23 -8.36
C GLU A 91 -1.41 10.33 -8.50
N GLU A 92 -1.27 9.32 -7.63
CA GLU A 92 -0.18 8.34 -7.72
C GLU A 92 -0.25 7.58 -9.06
N SER A 93 -1.41 7.01 -9.38
CA SER A 93 -1.60 6.22 -10.60
C SER A 93 -1.35 7.04 -11.85
N TYR A 94 -1.80 8.29 -11.88
CA TYR A 94 -1.57 9.20 -13.00
C TYR A 94 -0.10 9.55 -13.14
N GLY A 95 0.59 9.91 -12.04
CA GLY A 95 2.03 10.17 -12.06
C GLY A 95 2.84 8.97 -12.56
N LEU A 96 2.51 7.76 -12.10
CA LEU A 96 3.16 6.53 -12.56
C LEU A 96 2.87 6.24 -14.04
N THR A 97 1.63 6.41 -14.50
CA THR A 97 1.26 6.23 -15.91
C THR A 97 1.95 7.25 -16.82
N LEU A 98 2.06 8.51 -16.40
CA LEU A 98 2.82 9.53 -17.13
C LEU A 98 4.30 9.12 -17.26
N PHE A 99 4.91 8.64 -16.18
CA PHE A 99 6.29 8.16 -16.18
C PHE A 99 6.49 6.97 -17.13
N GLU A 100 5.61 5.97 -17.06
CA GLU A 100 5.58 4.80 -17.94
C GLU A 100 5.41 5.20 -19.42
N ASN A 101 4.62 6.25 -19.68
CA ASN A 101 4.41 6.82 -21.02
C ASN A 101 5.46 7.87 -21.43
N ASN A 102 6.61 7.92 -20.74
CA ASN A 102 7.74 8.81 -21.03
C ASN A 102 7.43 10.32 -20.93
N LYS A 103 6.37 10.70 -20.21
CA LYS A 103 5.98 12.10 -19.92
C LYS A 103 6.61 12.55 -18.60
N ARG A 104 7.93 12.46 -18.50
CA ARG A 104 8.69 12.51 -17.23
C ARG A 104 8.55 13.84 -16.47
N ALA A 105 8.62 14.98 -17.17
CA ALA A 105 8.44 16.29 -16.54
C ALA A 105 7.02 16.46 -15.92
N GLN A 106 5.98 15.98 -16.62
CA GLN A 106 4.61 16.02 -16.08
C GLN A 106 4.44 15.05 -14.91
N ALA A 107 5.07 13.88 -14.98
CA ALA A 107 5.03 12.89 -13.91
C ALA A 107 5.62 13.43 -12.60
N ALA A 108 6.68 14.24 -12.68
CA ALA A 108 7.41 14.72 -11.51
C ALA A 108 6.50 15.41 -10.47
N GLU A 109 5.59 16.28 -10.91
CA GLU A 109 4.71 17.02 -10.01
C GLU A 109 3.74 16.09 -9.26
N TRP A 110 3.13 15.14 -9.96
CA TRP A 110 2.20 14.16 -9.37
C TRP A 110 2.91 13.17 -8.45
N LEU A 111 4.09 12.70 -8.87
CA LEU A 111 4.92 11.81 -8.06
C LEU A 111 5.45 12.52 -6.82
N GLN A 112 5.74 13.82 -6.88
CA GLN A 112 6.13 14.60 -5.71
C GLN A 112 5.00 14.70 -4.69
N LYS A 113 3.75 14.92 -5.13
CA LYS A 113 2.57 14.92 -4.25
C LYS A 113 2.34 13.54 -3.61
N ALA A 114 2.44 12.47 -4.38
CA ALA A 114 2.30 11.12 -3.84
C ALA A 114 3.44 10.77 -2.87
N ALA A 115 4.69 11.09 -3.22
CA ALA A 115 5.85 10.82 -2.37
C ALA A 115 5.83 11.60 -1.04
N SER A 116 5.28 12.82 -1.02
CA SER A 116 5.12 13.61 0.21
C SER A 116 4.08 13.02 1.17
N ARG A 117 3.07 12.31 0.64
CA ARG A 117 2.11 11.53 1.44
C ARG A 117 2.64 10.18 1.93
N GLY A 118 3.86 9.81 1.54
CA GLY A 118 4.45 8.54 1.96
C GLY A 118 4.33 7.41 0.93
N GLU A 119 3.72 7.64 -0.23
CA GLU A 119 3.44 6.58 -1.20
C GLU A 119 4.75 5.94 -1.69
N GLN A 120 4.94 4.68 -1.30
CA GLN A 120 6.21 3.96 -1.43
C GLN A 120 6.71 3.88 -2.87
N ARG A 121 5.80 3.63 -3.83
CA ARG A 121 6.17 3.50 -5.25
C ARG A 121 6.49 4.84 -5.87
N ALA A 122 5.76 5.90 -5.51
CA ALA A 122 6.07 7.25 -5.96
C ALA A 122 7.42 7.74 -5.44
N GLN A 123 7.73 7.46 -4.16
CA GLN A 123 9.05 7.76 -3.58
C GLN A 123 10.17 7.10 -4.37
N TYR A 124 10.05 5.80 -4.67
CA TYR A 124 11.05 5.08 -5.43
C TYR A 124 11.23 5.67 -6.84
N VAL A 125 10.13 5.85 -7.59
CA VAL A 125 10.21 6.37 -8.97
C VAL A 125 10.79 7.78 -8.98
N LEU A 126 10.30 8.69 -8.14
CA LEU A 126 10.83 10.04 -8.06
C LEU A 126 12.30 10.08 -7.60
N GLY A 127 12.69 9.19 -6.69
CA GLY A 127 14.09 9.02 -6.28
C GLY A 127 15.00 8.66 -7.46
N THR A 128 14.55 7.73 -8.31
CA THR A 128 15.29 7.37 -9.53
C THR A 128 15.32 8.49 -10.58
N MET A 129 14.24 9.29 -10.68
CA MET A 129 14.21 10.47 -11.55
C MET A 129 15.26 11.50 -11.14
N TYR A 130 15.33 11.83 -9.85
CA TYR A 130 16.35 12.75 -9.32
C TYR A 130 17.76 12.20 -9.45
N PHE A 131 17.96 10.89 -9.34
CA PHE A 131 19.29 10.28 -9.51
C PHE A 131 19.80 10.44 -10.96
N ASN A 132 18.90 10.23 -11.92
CA ASN A 132 19.22 10.24 -13.34
C ASN A 132 19.12 11.63 -13.99
N GLY A 133 18.46 12.60 -13.34
CA GLY A 133 18.12 13.88 -13.95
C GLY A 133 17.04 13.74 -15.03
N ASP A 134 16.06 12.88 -14.79
CA ASP A 134 15.07 12.46 -15.78
C ASP A 134 13.73 13.17 -15.57
N GLY A 135 13.44 14.17 -16.39
CA GLY A 135 12.28 15.06 -16.23
C GLY A 135 12.37 16.02 -15.04
N VAL A 136 13.46 15.96 -14.28
CA VAL A 136 13.81 16.85 -13.15
C VAL A 136 15.30 17.13 -13.18
N GLU A 137 15.75 18.23 -12.57
CA GLU A 137 17.17 18.45 -12.33
C GLU A 137 17.73 17.33 -11.43
N ARG A 138 18.97 16.89 -11.72
CA ARG A 138 19.62 15.86 -10.94
C ARG A 138 19.90 16.35 -9.51
N ASP A 139 19.39 15.63 -8.51
CA ASP A 139 19.55 15.93 -7.09
C ASP A 139 19.82 14.63 -6.33
N TRP A 140 21.09 14.33 -6.09
CA TRP A 140 21.51 13.08 -5.44
C TRP A 140 21.11 13.00 -3.96
N VAL A 141 21.03 14.13 -3.26
CA VAL A 141 20.61 14.17 -1.86
C VAL A 141 19.13 13.77 -1.77
N ARG A 142 18.28 14.38 -2.59
CA ARG A 142 16.85 14.06 -2.65
C ARG A 142 16.59 12.67 -3.21
N ALA A 143 17.34 12.24 -4.22
CA ALA A 143 17.28 10.89 -4.77
C ALA A 143 17.53 9.83 -3.70
N TYR A 144 18.61 10.01 -2.93
CA TYR A 144 18.97 9.08 -1.86
C TYR A 144 17.93 9.11 -0.73
N ALA A 145 17.46 10.30 -0.33
CA ALA A 145 16.43 10.45 0.70
C ALA A 145 15.14 9.69 0.36
N LEU A 146 14.61 9.89 -0.86
CA LEU A 146 13.38 9.24 -1.31
C LEU A 146 13.55 7.73 -1.44
N THR A 147 14.69 7.27 -1.96
CA THR A 147 14.96 5.84 -2.15
C THR A 147 15.11 5.11 -0.82
N VAL A 148 15.79 5.70 0.17
CA VAL A 148 15.90 5.16 1.53
C VAL A 148 14.53 5.02 2.19
N ARG A 149 13.65 6.03 2.04
CA ARG A 149 12.28 5.96 2.58
C ARG A 149 11.48 4.82 1.96
N ALA A 150 11.56 4.66 0.64
CA ALA A 150 10.89 3.55 -0.05
C ALA A 150 11.43 2.17 0.38
N ALA A 151 12.75 2.07 0.57
CA ALA A 151 13.44 0.86 1.04
C ALA A 151 13.07 0.51 2.49
N ALA A 152 12.96 1.51 3.38
CA ALA A 152 12.54 1.33 4.76
C ALA A 152 11.11 0.79 4.89
N GLN A 153 10.25 1.08 3.91
CA GLN A 153 8.90 0.49 3.79
C GLN A 153 8.91 -0.93 3.18
N GLY A 154 10.07 -1.53 2.92
CA GLY A 154 10.22 -2.91 2.46
C GLY A 154 10.34 -3.13 0.95
N MET A 155 10.43 -2.06 0.14
CA MET A 155 10.53 -2.19 -1.32
C MET A 155 11.93 -2.67 -1.71
N GLN A 156 12.04 -3.94 -2.10
CA GLN A 156 13.32 -4.55 -2.46
C GLN A 156 14.01 -3.86 -3.64
N GLN A 157 13.23 -3.38 -4.61
CA GLN A 157 13.73 -2.57 -5.73
C GLN A 157 14.40 -1.30 -5.24
N ALA A 158 13.83 -0.62 -4.24
CA ALA A 158 14.40 0.58 -3.65
C ALA A 158 15.68 0.26 -2.87
N SER A 159 15.72 -0.81 -2.08
CA SER A 159 16.95 -1.25 -1.41
C SER A 159 18.07 -1.56 -2.41
N SER A 160 17.72 -2.17 -3.54
CA SER A 160 18.66 -2.51 -4.60
C SER A 160 19.15 -1.27 -5.37
N ALA A 161 18.27 -0.29 -5.58
CA ALA A 161 18.62 1.00 -6.16
C ALA A 161 19.49 1.82 -5.22
N GLN A 162 19.19 1.84 -3.91
CA GLN A 162 20.02 2.47 -2.89
C GLN A 162 21.45 1.91 -2.92
N ALA A 163 21.61 0.59 -2.98
CA ALA A 163 22.93 -0.05 -3.07
C ALA A 163 23.69 0.25 -4.38
N GLN A 164 22.98 0.65 -5.44
CA GLN A 164 23.61 1.17 -6.66
C GLN A 164 24.01 2.64 -6.48
N MET A 165 23.11 3.45 -5.93
CA MET A 165 23.38 4.85 -5.60
C MET A 165 24.60 4.99 -4.67
N ASP A 166 24.79 4.08 -3.72
CA ASP A 166 25.95 4.04 -2.82
C ASP A 166 27.31 4.00 -3.52
N ARG A 167 27.36 3.51 -4.77
CA ARG A 167 28.58 3.44 -5.59
C ARG A 167 28.84 4.73 -6.35
N HIS A 168 27.84 5.60 -6.48
CA HIS A 168 27.89 6.80 -7.31
C HIS A 168 27.76 8.10 -6.50
N ILE A 169 27.10 8.04 -5.35
CA ILE A 169 26.87 9.20 -4.47
C ILE A 169 27.93 9.22 -3.37
N ALA A 170 28.62 10.36 -3.24
CA ALA A 170 29.61 10.57 -2.19
C ALA A 170 28.99 10.37 -0.79
N LEU A 171 29.80 9.87 0.17
CA LEU A 171 29.33 9.61 1.54
C LEU A 171 28.68 10.84 2.19
N ALA A 172 29.26 12.03 1.98
CA ALA A 172 28.74 13.29 2.51
C ALA A 172 27.32 13.58 2.01
N ASP A 173 27.04 13.36 0.74
CA ASP A 173 25.70 13.62 0.17
C ASP A 173 24.69 12.54 0.58
N ARG A 174 25.14 11.29 0.77
CA ARG A 174 24.30 10.24 1.36
C ARG A 174 23.90 10.57 2.79
N GLN A 175 24.82 11.10 3.61
CA GLN A 175 24.52 11.55 4.97
C GLN A 175 23.45 12.67 4.97
N LYS A 176 23.59 13.66 4.07
CA LYS A 176 22.55 14.68 3.87
C LYS A 176 21.22 14.06 3.43
N GLY A 177 21.26 13.06 2.54
CA GLY A 177 20.07 12.35 2.09
C GLY A 177 19.37 11.60 3.22
N LEU A 178 20.12 10.96 4.13
CA LEU A 178 19.56 10.32 5.33
C LEU A 178 18.96 11.32 6.31
N GLU A 179 19.54 12.50 6.44
CA GLU A 179 18.96 13.59 7.23
C GLU A 179 17.67 14.13 6.63
N LEU A 180 17.67 14.37 5.32
CA LEU A 180 16.50 14.78 4.57
C LEU A 180 15.38 13.73 4.63
N ALA A 181 15.71 12.44 4.56
CA ALA A 181 14.74 11.36 4.75
C ALA A 181 14.06 11.45 6.12
N ARG A 182 14.86 11.63 7.20
CA ARG A 182 14.32 11.83 8.55
C ARG A 182 13.45 13.09 8.65
N GLN A 183 13.78 14.15 7.91
CA GLN A 183 12.95 15.35 7.85
C GLN A 183 11.59 15.05 7.21
N TYR A 184 11.57 14.37 6.06
CA TYR A 184 10.30 13.99 5.42
C TYR A 184 9.41 13.14 6.33
N GLU A 185 9.97 12.21 7.11
CA GLU A 185 9.17 11.44 8.07
C GLU A 185 8.57 12.31 9.19
N ARG A 186 9.33 13.30 9.69
CA ARG A 186 8.80 14.26 10.68
C ARG A 186 7.69 15.11 10.08
N ASP A 187 7.84 15.55 8.83
CA ASP A 187 6.88 16.42 8.17
C ASP A 187 5.60 15.64 7.78
N ALA A 188 5.72 14.37 7.40
CA ALA A 188 4.57 13.49 7.13
C ALA A 188 3.74 13.21 8.39
N GLY A 189 4.37 13.16 9.57
CA GLY A 189 3.69 12.98 10.86
C GLY A 189 3.06 14.25 11.44
N ARG A 190 3.28 15.42 10.84
CA ARG A 190 2.64 16.68 11.28
C ARG A 190 1.20 16.71 10.76
N PRO A 191 0.21 17.05 11.61
CA PRO A 191 -1.12 17.39 11.12
C PRO A 191 -0.95 18.49 10.07
N GLN A 192 -1.44 18.24 8.85
CA GLN A 192 -1.58 19.30 7.86
C GLN A 192 -2.63 20.27 8.42
N VAL A 193 -2.17 21.27 9.17
CA VAL A 193 -2.96 22.47 9.39
C VAL A 193 -3.20 23.03 8.00
N ALA A 194 -4.41 22.77 7.49
CA ALA A 194 -4.93 23.48 6.34
C ALA A 194 -4.60 24.95 6.57
N MET A 195 -4.03 25.63 5.57
CA MET A 195 -3.83 27.07 5.63
C MET A 195 -5.22 27.69 5.81
N ALA A 196 -5.62 27.88 7.06
CA ALA A 196 -6.77 28.67 7.42
C ALA A 196 -6.49 30.03 6.80
N THR A 197 -7.39 30.46 5.92
CA THR A 197 -7.48 31.86 5.51
C THR A 197 -7.26 32.72 6.75
N PRO A 198 -6.30 33.67 6.73
CA PRO A 198 -6.10 34.53 7.89
C PRO A 198 -7.45 35.19 8.21
N PRO A 199 -7.89 35.20 9.48
CA PRO A 199 -9.13 35.86 9.84
C PRO A 199 -9.04 37.33 9.41
N PRO A 200 -10.15 37.95 8.96
CA PRO A 200 -10.12 39.34 8.53
C PRO A 200 -9.63 40.21 9.68
N VAL A 201 -8.61 41.01 9.39
CA VAL A 201 -8.01 41.98 10.32
C VAL A 201 -9.11 42.96 10.72
N SER A 202 -9.67 42.76 11.91
CA SER A 202 -10.61 43.69 12.52
C SER A 202 -9.80 44.70 13.32
N ARG A 203 -9.80 45.97 12.87
CA ARG A 203 -9.21 47.11 13.59
C ARG A 203 -9.87 47.29 14.97
N PRO A 204 -9.14 47.82 15.98
CA PRO A 204 -9.62 47.87 17.35
C PRO A 204 -10.58 49.05 17.55
N ALA A 205 -11.62 48.84 18.36
CA ALA A 205 -12.35 49.89 19.05
C ALA A 205 -11.95 49.89 20.55
N ASN A 206 -11.88 51.09 21.10
CA ASN A 206 -11.21 51.50 22.33
C ASN A 206 -11.78 50.92 23.66
N PRO A 207 -11.06 51.12 24.79
CA PRO A 207 -11.11 50.25 25.97
C PRO A 207 -12.15 50.69 27.00
N VAL A 208 -12.69 49.74 27.75
CA VAL A 208 -13.38 50.01 29.02
C VAL A 208 -12.90 49.04 30.10
N ALA A 209 -12.40 49.67 31.18
CA ALA A 209 -12.28 49.23 32.57
C ALA A 209 -11.55 47.91 32.90
N ARG A 210 -10.37 48.10 33.48
CA ARG A 210 -9.66 47.15 34.34
C ARG A 210 -10.53 46.79 35.55
N THR A 211 -10.58 45.51 35.89
CA THR A 211 -10.71 45.06 37.27
C THR A 211 -9.63 44.01 37.52
N ASP A 212 -8.78 44.29 38.50
CA ASP A 212 -7.65 43.47 38.90
C ASP A 212 -8.12 42.17 39.58
N PRO A 213 -7.48 41.01 39.35
CA PRO A 213 -7.61 39.87 40.24
C PRO A 213 -6.72 40.06 41.49
N PRO A 214 -7.21 39.76 42.70
CA PRO A 214 -6.42 39.96 43.91
C PRO A 214 -5.30 38.93 44.06
N ALA A 215 -4.26 39.38 44.75
CA ALA A 215 -3.03 38.67 45.06
C ALA A 215 -3.22 37.46 45.98
N ARG A 216 -2.24 36.54 45.87
CA ARG A 216 -2.01 35.35 46.72
C ARG A 216 -1.97 35.70 48.21
N PRO A 217 -2.41 34.78 49.08
CA PRO A 217 -1.80 34.59 50.40
C PRO A 217 -0.69 33.53 50.35
N GLN A 218 0.44 33.84 50.99
CA GLN A 218 1.55 32.92 51.23
C GLN A 218 1.28 32.01 52.44
N ASP A 219 1.73 30.77 52.30
CA ASP A 219 2.29 29.81 53.27
C ASP A 219 1.79 29.73 54.72
N ARG A 220 1.25 28.54 55.05
CA ARG A 220 1.63 27.78 56.25
C ARG A 220 1.48 26.26 55.99
N PRO A 221 2.32 25.40 56.60
CA PRO A 221 2.62 24.07 56.13
C PRO A 221 1.59 23.05 56.61
N LEU A 222 1.15 22.17 55.70
CA LEU A 222 0.36 20.98 56.04
C LEU A 222 1.26 19.73 56.01
N GLN A 223 1.07 18.96 57.07
CA GLN A 223 1.88 17.86 57.54
C GLN A 223 1.93 16.70 56.52
N THR A 224 3.13 16.18 56.28
CA THR A 224 3.34 14.87 55.68
C THR A 224 2.87 13.78 56.66
N THR A 225 1.67 13.26 56.45
CA THR A 225 1.29 11.96 57.01
C THR A 225 2.02 10.86 56.24
N GLU A 226 3.03 10.32 56.88
CA GLU A 226 3.74 9.09 56.55
C GLU A 226 2.74 7.92 56.58
N VAL A 227 2.45 7.34 55.40
CA VAL A 227 1.64 6.13 55.29
C VAL A 227 2.53 4.93 55.60
N ARG A 228 2.29 4.35 56.77
CA ARG A 228 2.92 3.12 57.27
C ARG A 228 2.66 1.95 56.30
N PRO A 229 3.65 1.11 55.98
CA PRO A 229 3.45 -0.06 55.12
C PRO A 229 2.60 -1.13 55.84
N ALA A 230 1.67 -1.72 55.11
CA ALA A 230 0.88 -2.88 55.54
C ALA A 230 1.73 -4.17 55.53
N PRO A 231 1.46 -5.15 56.42
CA PRO A 231 2.27 -6.35 56.54
C PRO A 231 2.12 -7.29 55.34
N PRO A 232 3.13 -8.14 55.05
CA PRO A 232 3.13 -8.99 53.87
C PRO A 232 2.15 -10.17 54.03
N ILE A 233 1.26 -10.32 53.06
CA ILE A 233 0.42 -11.50 52.88
C ILE A 233 1.33 -12.64 52.41
N VAL A 234 1.56 -13.63 53.26
CA VAL A 234 2.25 -14.88 52.91
C VAL A 234 1.33 -15.71 52.02
N ARG A 235 1.63 -15.77 50.73
CA ARG A 235 1.03 -16.74 49.80
C ARG A 235 1.72 -18.10 49.98
N PRO A 236 0.97 -19.23 49.99
CA PRO A 236 1.58 -20.55 50.03
C PRO A 236 2.44 -20.79 48.78
N ALA A 237 3.60 -21.42 48.97
CA ALA A 237 4.52 -21.77 47.90
C ALA A 237 3.83 -22.60 46.80
N PRO A 238 4.02 -22.28 45.50
CA PRO A 238 3.64 -23.18 44.43
C PRO A 238 4.46 -24.47 44.57
N ARG A 239 3.79 -25.62 44.58
CA ARG A 239 4.46 -26.91 44.41
C ARG A 239 5.28 -26.86 43.12
N GLN A 240 6.56 -27.22 43.21
CA GLN A 240 7.39 -27.45 42.02
C GLN A 240 6.72 -28.55 41.19
N ALA A 241 6.16 -28.16 40.05
CA ALA A 241 5.83 -29.11 39.00
C ALA A 241 7.16 -29.72 38.50
N ALA A 242 7.18 -31.03 38.35
CA ALA A 242 8.30 -31.75 37.76
C ALA A 242 8.72 -31.11 36.42
N PRO A 243 10.01 -31.17 36.04
CA PRO A 243 10.46 -30.65 34.75
C PRO A 243 9.61 -31.27 33.63
N ALA A 244 8.93 -30.45 32.86
CA ALA A 244 8.24 -30.90 31.66
C ALA A 244 9.27 -31.63 30.77
N PRO A 245 8.94 -32.80 30.20
CA PRO A 245 9.86 -33.50 29.32
C PRO A 245 10.23 -32.56 28.16
N GLN A 246 11.54 -32.43 27.92
CA GLN A 246 12.07 -31.67 26.80
C GLN A 246 11.38 -32.16 25.50
N PRO A 247 10.98 -31.27 24.58
CA PRO A 247 10.41 -31.70 23.32
C PRO A 247 11.42 -32.61 22.62
N ALA A 248 11.03 -33.86 22.37
CA ALA A 248 11.81 -34.75 21.52
C ALA A 248 12.09 -34.04 20.19
N PRO A 249 13.26 -34.24 19.56
CA PRO A 249 13.53 -33.68 18.24
C PRO A 249 12.36 -34.03 17.33
N ALA A 250 11.73 -32.99 16.77
CA ALA A 250 10.57 -33.16 15.92
C ALA A 250 10.93 -34.15 14.80
N ARG A 251 10.20 -35.27 14.76
CA ARG A 251 10.21 -36.17 13.60
C ARG A 251 10.04 -35.31 12.35
N PRO A 252 10.79 -35.53 11.25
CA PRO A 252 10.65 -34.73 10.04
C PRO A 252 9.17 -34.69 9.66
N ALA A 253 8.58 -33.50 9.72
CA ALA A 253 7.20 -33.32 9.30
C ALA A 253 7.12 -33.78 7.84
N ALA A 254 6.23 -34.74 7.56
CA ALA A 254 5.94 -35.14 6.19
C ALA A 254 5.70 -33.88 5.35
N VAL A 255 6.33 -33.80 4.17
CA VAL A 255 6.20 -32.64 3.27
C VAL A 255 4.73 -32.50 2.91
N ARG A 256 4.07 -31.48 3.48
CA ARG A 256 2.65 -31.18 3.21
C ARG A 256 2.56 -30.31 1.96
N ASP A 257 1.69 -30.69 1.04
CA ASP A 257 1.43 -29.91 -0.18
C ASP A 257 0.28 -28.93 0.05
N GLY A 258 0.61 -27.65 0.21
CA GLY A 258 -0.33 -26.54 0.30
C GLY A 258 -0.50 -25.77 -1.01
N GLY A 259 -0.03 -26.33 -2.14
CA GLY A 259 -0.07 -25.70 -3.46
C GLY A 259 1.01 -24.63 -3.69
N TRP A 260 1.97 -24.50 -2.78
CA TRP A 260 3.06 -23.52 -2.89
C TRP A 260 4.31 -24.14 -3.51
N LYS A 261 4.96 -23.38 -4.39
CA LYS A 261 6.25 -23.69 -5.02
C LYS A 261 7.16 -22.47 -4.98
N LEU A 262 8.46 -22.70 -5.20
CA LEU A 262 9.47 -21.66 -5.31
C LEU A 262 9.98 -21.56 -6.73
N GLN A 263 9.86 -20.39 -7.34
CA GLN A 263 10.50 -20.11 -8.62
C GLN A 263 11.92 -19.61 -8.38
N LEU A 264 12.91 -20.41 -8.78
CA LEU A 264 14.33 -20.06 -8.66
C LEU A 264 14.85 -19.25 -9.85
N GLY A 265 14.14 -19.27 -10.98
CA GLY A 265 14.53 -18.55 -12.19
C GLY A 265 13.66 -18.91 -13.40
N ALA A 266 13.82 -18.14 -14.47
CA ALA A 266 13.19 -18.37 -15.76
C ALA A 266 14.21 -18.13 -16.88
N PHE A 267 14.46 -19.14 -17.71
CA PHE A 267 15.54 -19.13 -18.71
C PHE A 267 15.01 -19.34 -20.12
N GLY A 268 15.53 -18.60 -21.10
CA GLY A 268 15.23 -18.84 -22.52
C GLY A 268 15.81 -20.17 -23.03
N ASP A 269 16.93 -20.61 -22.44
CA ASP A 269 17.55 -21.91 -22.73
C ASP A 269 17.20 -22.94 -21.63
N PRO A 270 16.53 -24.06 -21.97
CA PRO A 270 16.24 -25.15 -21.04
C PRO A 270 17.49 -25.77 -20.38
N GLY A 271 18.66 -25.73 -21.03
CA GLY A 271 19.92 -26.20 -20.46
C GLY A 271 20.36 -25.38 -19.25
N ASN A 272 20.20 -24.06 -19.31
CA ASN A 272 20.48 -23.16 -18.18
C ASN A 272 19.53 -23.41 -17.01
N ALA A 273 18.24 -23.65 -17.29
CA ALA A 273 17.26 -24.02 -16.28
C ALA A 273 17.66 -25.32 -15.56
N ARG A 274 18.08 -26.34 -16.31
CA ARG A 274 18.51 -27.63 -15.74
C ARG A 274 19.76 -27.50 -14.87
N ARG A 275 20.77 -26.73 -15.32
CA ARG A 275 21.98 -26.46 -14.55
C ARG A 275 21.67 -25.77 -13.21
N LEU A 276 20.83 -24.74 -13.21
CA LEU A 276 20.39 -24.09 -11.96
C LEU A 276 19.68 -25.10 -11.04
N GLY A 277 18.76 -25.90 -11.59
CA GLY A 277 18.06 -26.91 -10.80
C GLY A 277 19.02 -27.91 -10.15
N ALA A 278 19.99 -28.43 -10.89
CA ALA A 278 21.00 -29.35 -10.34
C ALA A 278 21.81 -28.71 -9.22
N GLN A 279 22.31 -27.48 -9.42
CA GLN A 279 23.07 -26.73 -8.42
C GLN A 279 22.27 -26.49 -7.12
N MET A 280 20.96 -26.28 -7.25
CA MET A 280 20.09 -25.93 -6.13
C MET A 280 19.42 -27.13 -5.46
N SER A 281 19.51 -28.34 -6.05
CA SER A 281 18.86 -29.55 -5.53
C SER A 281 19.26 -29.91 -4.10
N GLY A 282 20.56 -29.80 -3.76
CA GLY A 282 21.06 -30.05 -2.41
C GLY A 282 20.57 -29.06 -1.35
N ARG A 283 20.05 -27.89 -1.77
CA ARG A 283 19.56 -26.86 -0.86
C ARG A 283 18.13 -27.11 -0.37
N PHE A 284 17.38 -27.96 -1.07
CA PHE A 284 15.98 -28.23 -0.79
C PHE A 284 15.74 -29.75 -0.56
N PRO A 285 16.21 -30.30 0.57
CA PRO A 285 16.06 -31.73 0.85
C PRO A 285 14.58 -32.12 0.91
N GLY A 286 14.22 -33.21 0.22
CA GLY A 286 12.84 -33.71 0.16
C GLY A 286 11.89 -32.89 -0.70
N ARG A 287 12.39 -31.96 -1.54
CA ARG A 287 11.57 -31.20 -2.50
C ARG A 287 11.93 -31.56 -3.93
N GLN A 288 10.92 -31.61 -4.78
CA GLN A 288 11.07 -31.89 -6.20
C GLN A 288 11.34 -30.60 -6.98
N ILE A 289 12.30 -30.68 -7.90
CA ILE A 289 12.54 -29.64 -8.90
C ILE A 289 11.74 -30.00 -10.16
N SER A 290 10.99 -29.03 -10.66
CA SER A 290 10.16 -29.14 -11.86
C SER A 290 10.48 -28.00 -12.83
N TYR A 291 10.38 -28.30 -14.11
CA TYR A 291 10.66 -27.35 -15.19
C TYR A 291 9.38 -27.10 -15.97
N VAL A 292 8.88 -25.86 -15.92
CA VAL A 292 7.60 -25.50 -16.54
C VAL A 292 7.83 -24.50 -17.67
N LYS A 293 7.29 -24.79 -18.85
CA LYS A 293 7.36 -23.89 -20.00
C LYS A 293 6.36 -22.75 -19.83
N ALA A 294 6.85 -21.51 -19.89
CA ALA A 294 6.06 -20.28 -19.84
C ALA A 294 6.43 -19.42 -21.07
N GLY A 295 5.70 -19.63 -22.17
CA GLY A 295 6.02 -19.03 -23.46
C GLY A 295 7.39 -19.50 -23.98
N LYS A 296 8.31 -18.55 -24.20
CA LYS A 296 9.70 -18.81 -24.63
C LYS A 296 10.64 -19.15 -23.47
N LEU A 297 10.17 -19.11 -22.22
CA LEU A 297 11.00 -19.31 -21.03
C LEU A 297 10.69 -20.65 -20.36
N THR A 298 11.70 -21.24 -19.73
CA THR A 298 11.60 -22.41 -18.86
C THR A 298 11.80 -21.97 -17.42
N ARG A 299 10.74 -22.06 -16.61
CA ARG A 299 10.77 -21.75 -15.17
C ARG A 299 11.29 -22.95 -14.39
N VAL A 300 12.18 -22.69 -13.43
CA VAL A 300 12.66 -23.69 -12.47
C VAL A 300 11.85 -23.53 -11.18
N LEU A 301 11.01 -24.52 -10.88
CA LEU A 301 10.12 -24.51 -9.71
C LEU A 301 10.52 -25.61 -8.72
N VAL A 302 10.52 -25.31 -7.43
CA VAL A 302 10.80 -26.28 -6.35
C VAL A 302 9.59 -26.40 -5.44
N GLY A 303 9.21 -27.61 -5.05
CA GLY A 303 8.09 -27.83 -4.14
C GLY A 303 7.80 -29.31 -3.90
N PRO A 304 6.70 -29.65 -3.22
CA PRO A 304 5.66 -28.74 -2.73
C PRO A 304 6.01 -28.09 -1.38
N PHE A 305 5.36 -26.97 -1.05
CA PHE A 305 5.41 -26.28 0.25
C PHE A 305 3.98 -26.16 0.83
N ALA A 306 3.85 -26.21 2.15
CA ALA A 306 2.57 -26.19 2.85
C ALA A 306 1.95 -24.78 2.93
N SER A 307 2.77 -23.74 2.86
CA SER A 307 2.32 -22.35 2.95
C SER A 307 3.29 -21.36 2.29
N ASN A 308 2.81 -20.14 2.06
CA ASN A 308 3.67 -19.02 1.64
C ASN A 308 4.80 -18.78 2.64
N ALA A 309 4.52 -18.81 3.95
CA ALA A 309 5.52 -18.55 4.98
C ALA A 309 6.66 -19.59 4.95
N GLU A 310 6.33 -20.86 4.73
CA GLU A 310 7.33 -21.93 4.59
C GLU A 310 8.17 -21.75 3.31
N ALA A 311 7.50 -21.46 2.19
CA ALA A 311 8.14 -21.18 0.91
C ALA A 311 9.08 -19.97 1.00
N SER A 312 8.58 -18.83 1.50
CA SER A 312 9.36 -17.61 1.75
C SER A 312 10.54 -17.87 2.69
N GLY A 313 10.34 -18.69 3.73
CA GLY A 313 11.38 -19.08 4.66
C GLY A 313 12.51 -19.87 3.99
N ALA A 314 12.17 -20.74 3.05
CA ALA A 314 13.12 -21.53 2.26
C ALA A 314 13.84 -20.72 1.17
N CYS A 315 13.32 -19.56 0.77
CA CYS A 315 14.02 -18.61 -0.12
C CYS A 315 15.14 -17.82 0.57
N ARG A 316 15.23 -17.82 1.90
CA ARG A 316 16.23 -17.01 2.61
C ARG A 316 17.66 -17.43 2.26
N GLY A 317 18.45 -16.48 1.76
CA GLY A 317 19.83 -16.73 1.32
C GLY A 317 19.94 -17.34 -0.08
N VAL A 318 18.84 -17.42 -0.85
CA VAL A 318 18.85 -17.80 -2.27
C VAL A 318 18.65 -16.55 -3.11
N GLY A 319 19.61 -16.21 -3.98
CA GLY A 319 19.65 -14.92 -4.67
C GLY A 319 18.43 -14.64 -5.55
N SER A 320 17.98 -15.62 -6.34
CA SER A 320 16.73 -15.52 -7.12
C SER A 320 15.77 -16.61 -6.63
N CYS A 321 14.78 -16.21 -5.83
CA CYS A 321 13.79 -17.13 -5.28
C CYS A 321 12.49 -16.38 -4.98
N VAL A 322 11.39 -16.80 -5.60
CA VAL A 322 10.08 -16.18 -5.42
C VAL A 322 9.04 -17.27 -5.10
N PRO A 323 8.31 -17.16 -3.97
CA PRO A 323 7.16 -18.02 -3.69
C PRO A 323 6.07 -17.79 -4.72
N VAL A 324 5.63 -18.87 -5.35
CA VAL A 324 4.54 -18.86 -6.32
C VAL A 324 3.52 -19.91 -5.92
N ARG A 325 2.25 -19.58 -6.12
CA ARG A 325 1.15 -20.53 -5.98
C ARG A 325 0.83 -21.07 -7.37
N ASN A 326 0.80 -22.39 -7.49
CA ASN A 326 0.32 -23.05 -8.71
C ASN A 326 -1.20 -22.94 -8.81
#